data_AF-A0A2E3CBX0-F1
#
_entry.id   AF-A0A2E3CBX0-F1
#
_cell.length_a   1.000
_cell.length_b   1.000
_cell.length_c   1.000
_cell.angle_alpha   90.00
_cell.angle_beta   90.00
_cell.angle_gamma   90.00
#
_symmetry.space_group_name_H-M   'P 1'
#
loop_
_entity.id
_entity.type
_entity.pdbx_description
1 polymer ?
#
loop_
_entity_poly.entity_id
_entity_poly.type
_entity_poly.pdbx_seq_one_letter_code
_entity_poly.pdbx_strand_id
1 'polypeptide(L)'
;MSDINYEFLLTDRPIILLSNNWLDKNFPDLGFRIKNPSEIGDAIYKVTDNDIFSKNRAEYKKQAFFVGNNTNSFVTLKKIILISGIPDPKISIHHKNNEIYKSNLCPLIEAAKNLGIDCYENNKSSAKDMIHIAAHFKALLDKNISNNFCVHLDHGLKGDGTANVEMSIKDYKKNNFFPSVDLHITAGKMGQKRTQMLLGPNKDRAIEGGYPKADEIINSDNQKNRILLCNEYGLDPNLPIITYASAGEVSHEKPGGSLSKKTINELRKLSKNGKYNIIVKLKYKNYFIRRSLSSLKARIKKKSFFK
;
A
#
# COMPACT_ATOMS: atom_id res chain seq x y z
N MET A 1 1.48 -4.43 9.26
CA MET A 1 2.16 -4.41 7.94
C MET A 1 1.91 -3.06 7.26
N SER A 2 2.84 -2.52 6.46
CA SER A 2 2.56 -1.28 5.68
C SER A 2 1.81 -1.62 4.38
N ASP A 3 1.12 -0.63 3.79
CA ASP A 3 0.38 -0.84 2.52
C ASP A 3 1.32 -1.26 1.37
N ILE A 4 2.58 -0.77 1.40
CA ILE A 4 3.62 -1.16 0.42
C ILE A 4 4.00 -2.64 0.50
N ASN A 5 3.85 -3.28 1.66
CA ASN A 5 4.23 -4.70 1.77
C ASN A 5 3.30 -5.60 0.95
N TYR A 6 2.07 -5.16 0.67
CA TYR A 6 1.11 -5.92 -0.12
C TYR A 6 1.33 -5.75 -1.62
N GLU A 7 1.87 -4.61 -2.07
CA GLU A 7 2.24 -4.43 -3.48
C GLU A 7 3.27 -5.49 -3.92
N PHE A 8 4.14 -5.97 -3.01
CA PHE A 8 5.06 -7.09 -3.28
C PHE A 8 4.35 -8.44 -3.50
N LEU A 9 3.07 -8.60 -3.16
CA LEU A 9 2.32 -9.79 -3.58
C LEU A 9 2.16 -9.83 -5.11
N LEU A 10 2.23 -8.69 -5.81
CA LEU A 10 2.16 -8.64 -7.26
C LEU A 10 3.42 -9.24 -7.92
N THR A 11 4.59 -8.97 -7.35
CA THR A 11 5.92 -9.46 -7.82
C THR A 11 6.10 -10.93 -7.51
N ASP A 12 6.69 -11.71 -8.40
CA ASP A 12 6.82 -13.16 -8.23
C ASP A 12 7.97 -13.56 -7.29
N ARG A 13 7.89 -13.10 -6.05
CA ARG A 13 8.95 -13.22 -5.05
C ARG A 13 8.44 -13.88 -3.77
N PRO A 14 9.25 -14.70 -3.09
CA PRO A 14 8.90 -15.23 -1.78
C PRO A 14 8.68 -14.12 -0.76
N ILE A 15 7.72 -14.34 0.15
CA ILE A 15 7.42 -13.40 1.22
C ILE A 15 7.83 -14.00 2.55
N ILE A 16 8.74 -13.32 3.24
CA ILE A 16 9.14 -13.61 4.61
C ILE A 16 8.51 -12.56 5.52
N LEU A 17 7.70 -13.00 6.47
CA LEU A 17 6.98 -12.15 7.39
C LEU A 17 7.60 -12.22 8.78
N LEU A 18 8.03 -11.07 9.27
CA LEU A 18 8.32 -10.89 10.69
C LEU A 18 7.01 -10.90 11.47
N SER A 19 6.67 -12.06 12.01
CA SER A 19 5.36 -12.33 12.60
C SER A 19 5.29 -12.00 14.09
N ASN A 20 4.10 -11.66 14.53
CA ASN A 20 3.72 -11.50 15.92
C ASN A 20 2.39 -12.25 16.16
N ASN A 21 1.96 -12.35 17.41
CA ASN A 21 0.75 -13.09 17.79
C ASN A 21 -0.50 -12.67 17.01
N TRP A 22 -0.60 -11.38 16.66
CA TRP A 22 -1.74 -10.88 15.91
C TRP A 22 -1.72 -11.39 14.46
N LEU A 23 -0.55 -11.34 13.80
CA LEU A 23 -0.37 -11.89 12.46
C LEU A 23 -0.55 -13.41 12.43
N ASP A 24 -0.06 -14.11 13.45
CA ASP A 24 -0.24 -15.57 13.55
C ASP A 24 -1.72 -15.95 13.68
N LYS A 25 -2.48 -15.18 14.45
CA LYS A 25 -3.91 -15.42 14.67
C LYS A 25 -4.77 -15.12 13.44
N ASN A 26 -4.48 -14.05 12.71
CA ASN A 26 -5.37 -13.55 11.65
C ASN A 26 -4.92 -13.96 10.24
N PHE A 27 -3.66 -14.36 10.07
CA PHE A 27 -3.09 -14.77 8.78
C PHE A 27 -2.14 -15.97 8.98
N PRO A 28 -2.61 -17.12 9.50
CA PRO A 28 -1.74 -18.25 9.83
C PRO A 28 -0.95 -18.77 8.61
N ASP A 29 -1.56 -18.73 7.42
CA ASP A 29 -1.02 -19.41 6.23
C ASP A 29 -0.28 -18.49 5.23
N LEU A 30 -0.21 -17.19 5.52
CA LEU A 30 0.44 -16.24 4.62
C LEU A 30 1.97 -16.30 4.79
N GLY A 31 2.69 -16.73 3.75
CA GLY A 31 4.16 -16.65 3.65
C GLY A 31 4.95 -17.42 4.71
N PHE A 32 6.28 -17.33 4.65
CA PHE A 32 7.16 -17.93 5.65
C PHE A 32 7.32 -16.99 6.85
N ARG A 33 7.29 -17.55 8.06
CA ARG A 33 7.24 -16.78 9.30
C ARG A 33 8.57 -16.82 10.03
N ILE A 34 9.05 -15.65 10.42
CA ILE A 34 10.18 -15.49 11.35
C ILE A 34 9.73 -14.71 12.57
N LYS A 35 10.33 -14.97 13.74
CA LYS A 35 10.05 -14.19 14.97
C LYS A 35 11.09 -13.11 15.22
N ASN A 36 12.28 -13.27 14.64
CA ASN A 36 13.42 -12.38 14.78
C ASN A 36 14.09 -12.17 13.42
N PRO A 37 14.49 -10.92 13.06
CA PRO A 37 15.28 -10.69 11.85
C PRO A 37 16.52 -11.58 11.70
N SER A 38 17.15 -12.03 12.80
CA SER A 38 18.32 -12.92 12.74
C SER A 38 18.04 -14.25 11.99
N GLU A 39 16.77 -14.68 11.91
CA GLU A 39 16.35 -15.91 11.23
C GLU A 39 16.26 -15.74 9.69
N ILE A 40 16.46 -14.53 9.16
CA ILE A 40 16.27 -14.25 7.73
C ILE A 40 17.15 -15.13 6.83
N GLY A 41 18.40 -15.41 7.24
CA GLY A 41 19.30 -16.25 6.45
C GLY A 41 18.71 -17.64 6.19
N ASP A 42 18.28 -18.32 7.25
CA ASP A 42 17.66 -19.64 7.16
C ASP A 42 16.31 -19.59 6.44
N ALA A 43 15.55 -18.51 6.65
CA ALA A 43 14.26 -18.32 6.00
C ALA A 43 14.39 -18.21 4.48
N ILE A 44 15.39 -17.47 3.96
CA ILE A 44 15.64 -17.33 2.52
C ILE A 44 15.90 -18.68 1.88
N TYR A 45 16.75 -19.51 2.49
CA TYR A 45 17.02 -20.86 2.01
C TYR A 45 15.72 -21.69 1.92
N LYS A 46 14.94 -21.72 3.01
CA LYS A 46 13.71 -22.51 3.10
C LYS A 46 12.62 -22.10 2.12
N VAL A 47 12.48 -20.81 1.81
CA VAL A 47 11.46 -20.33 0.86
C VAL A 47 11.85 -20.53 -0.59
N THR A 48 13.15 -20.63 -0.90
CA THR A 48 13.61 -20.83 -2.27
C THR A 48 13.41 -22.27 -2.72
N ASP A 49 13.47 -23.22 -1.77
CA ASP A 49 13.39 -24.66 -2.05
C ASP A 49 11.99 -25.27 -1.85
N ASN A 50 10.96 -24.49 -1.53
CA ASN A 50 9.65 -25.02 -1.14
C ASN A 50 8.45 -24.37 -1.85
N ASP A 51 7.82 -25.17 -2.72
CA ASP A 51 6.68 -24.79 -3.57
C ASP A 51 5.40 -24.44 -2.79
N ILE A 52 5.24 -24.87 -1.53
CA ILE A 52 4.03 -24.55 -0.74
C ILE A 52 3.86 -23.04 -0.51
N PHE A 53 4.96 -22.31 -0.32
CA PHE A 53 4.90 -20.86 -0.09
C PHE A 53 4.51 -20.10 -1.36
N SER A 54 4.95 -20.59 -2.52
CA SER A 54 4.56 -20.07 -3.83
C SER A 54 3.06 -20.30 -4.10
N LYS A 55 2.56 -21.50 -3.80
CA LYS A 55 1.13 -21.84 -3.93
C LYS A 55 0.23 -20.99 -3.03
N ASN A 56 0.53 -20.91 -1.73
CA ASN A 56 -0.24 -20.09 -0.80
C ASN A 56 -0.22 -18.62 -1.24
N ARG A 57 0.93 -18.10 -1.69
CA ARG A 57 1.04 -16.74 -2.21
C ARG A 57 0.17 -16.52 -3.43
N ALA A 58 0.15 -17.44 -4.39
CA ALA A 58 -0.68 -17.32 -5.59
C ALA A 58 -2.18 -17.23 -5.23
N GLU A 59 -2.61 -17.98 -4.22
CA GLU A 59 -3.97 -17.88 -3.69
C GLU A 59 -4.25 -16.50 -3.07
N TYR A 60 -3.37 -16.02 -2.18
CA TYR A 60 -3.50 -14.68 -1.60
C TYR A 60 -3.50 -13.58 -2.67
N LYS A 61 -2.68 -13.69 -3.72
CA LYS A 61 -2.65 -12.75 -4.85
C LYS A 61 -4.02 -12.69 -5.53
N LYS A 62 -4.65 -13.84 -5.81
CA LYS A 62 -6.00 -13.91 -6.42
C LYS A 62 -7.08 -13.27 -5.56
N GLN A 63 -6.92 -13.27 -4.24
CA GLN A 63 -7.90 -12.65 -3.33
C GLN A 63 -7.61 -11.16 -3.11
N ALA A 64 -6.35 -10.77 -3.02
CA ALA A 64 -5.92 -9.40 -2.77
C ALA A 64 -6.04 -8.51 -4.00
N PHE A 65 -5.80 -9.07 -5.19
CA PHE A 65 -5.82 -8.34 -6.46
C PHE A 65 -6.66 -9.08 -7.49
N PHE A 66 -7.57 -8.34 -8.10
CA PHE A 66 -8.07 -8.67 -9.41
C PHE A 66 -6.94 -8.42 -10.41
N VAL A 67 -6.62 -9.43 -11.22
CA VAL A 67 -5.70 -9.31 -12.35
C VAL A 67 -6.41 -9.96 -13.53
N GLY A 68 -6.97 -9.13 -14.41
CA GLY A 68 -7.63 -9.59 -15.64
C GLY A 68 -6.63 -9.80 -16.79
N ASN A 69 -7.13 -10.31 -17.92
CA ASN A 69 -6.34 -10.44 -19.15
C ASN A 69 -6.03 -9.08 -19.80
N ASN A 70 -6.84 -8.05 -19.50
CA ASN A 70 -6.61 -6.67 -19.91
C ASN A 70 -5.87 -5.90 -18.82
N THR A 71 -5.27 -4.76 -19.18
CA THR A 71 -4.62 -3.87 -18.20
C THR A 71 -5.61 -3.45 -17.11
N ASN A 72 -5.17 -3.50 -15.86
CA ASN A 72 -5.96 -3.18 -14.68
C ASN A 72 -6.46 -1.73 -14.70
N SER A 73 -5.66 -0.80 -15.21
CA SER A 73 -6.08 0.59 -15.39
C SER A 73 -7.24 0.74 -16.37
N PHE A 74 -7.21 0.00 -17.47
CA PHE A 74 -8.28 0.00 -18.47
C PHE A 74 -9.56 -0.64 -17.95
N VAL A 75 -9.47 -1.77 -17.25
CA VAL A 75 -10.63 -2.41 -16.59
C VAL A 75 -11.23 -1.48 -15.55
N THR A 76 -10.40 -0.86 -14.71
CA THR A 76 -10.83 0.12 -13.71
C THR A 76 -11.61 1.26 -14.36
N LEU A 77 -11.02 1.89 -15.38
CA LEU A 77 -11.63 3.05 -16.02
C LEU A 77 -12.94 2.72 -16.73
N LYS A 78 -13.01 1.57 -17.44
CA LYS A 78 -14.26 1.12 -18.07
C LYS A 78 -15.38 0.92 -17.05
N LYS A 79 -15.08 0.35 -15.87
CA LYS A 79 -16.08 0.19 -14.81
C LYS A 79 -16.56 1.53 -14.27
N ILE A 80 -15.64 2.47 -14.06
CA ILE A 80 -15.99 3.83 -13.60
C ILE A 80 -16.95 4.49 -14.58
N ILE A 81 -16.62 4.48 -15.88
CA ILE A 81 -17.45 5.09 -16.93
C ILE A 81 -18.82 4.42 -16.97
N LEU A 82 -18.85 3.09 -17.02
CA LEU A 82 -20.11 2.33 -17.07
C LEU A 82 -21.03 2.64 -15.88
N ILE A 83 -20.47 2.68 -14.66
CA ILE A 83 -21.25 2.92 -13.44
C ILE A 83 -21.69 4.39 -13.34
N SER A 84 -20.87 5.33 -13.83
CA SER A 84 -21.22 6.75 -13.79
C SER A 84 -22.47 7.07 -14.61
N GLY A 85 -22.72 6.35 -15.70
CA GLY A 85 -23.81 6.62 -16.64
C GLY A 85 -23.71 7.97 -17.35
N ILE A 86 -22.57 8.67 -17.24
CA ILE A 86 -22.35 9.98 -17.85
C ILE A 86 -22.03 9.82 -19.34
N PRO A 87 -22.82 10.43 -20.25
CA PRO A 87 -22.48 10.48 -21.68
C PRO A 87 -21.21 11.31 -21.90
N ASP A 88 -20.31 10.83 -22.76
CA ASP A 88 -19.06 11.50 -23.14
C ASP A 88 -18.26 12.06 -21.94
N PRO A 89 -17.91 11.20 -20.97
CA PRO A 89 -17.35 11.67 -19.71
C PRO A 89 -15.94 12.23 -19.90
N LYS A 90 -15.61 13.23 -19.10
CA LYS A 90 -14.24 13.71 -18.91
C LYS A 90 -13.71 13.23 -17.57
N ILE A 91 -12.42 12.97 -17.48
CA ILE A 91 -11.78 12.47 -16.27
C ILE A 91 -10.89 13.54 -15.65
N SER A 92 -10.97 13.73 -14.34
CA SER A 92 -10.01 14.51 -13.58
C SER A 92 -9.41 13.67 -12.46
N ILE A 93 -8.10 13.44 -12.49
CA ILE A 93 -7.38 12.72 -11.42
C ILE A 93 -6.83 13.70 -10.38
N HIS A 94 -7.01 13.40 -9.10
CA HIS A 94 -6.63 14.31 -8.01
C HIS A 94 -5.56 13.70 -7.11
N HIS A 95 -4.31 14.09 -7.35
CA HIS A 95 -3.15 13.67 -6.56
C HIS A 95 -2.57 14.79 -5.68
N LYS A 96 -3.00 16.06 -5.85
CA LYS A 96 -2.56 17.21 -5.04
C LYS A 96 -1.03 17.33 -4.93
N ASN A 97 -0.32 17.09 -6.04
CA ASN A 97 1.16 17.08 -6.10
C ASN A 97 1.83 16.13 -5.10
N ASN A 98 1.11 15.10 -4.63
CA ASN A 98 1.68 14.03 -3.84
C ASN A 98 2.12 12.90 -4.78
N GLU A 99 3.42 12.61 -4.82
CA GLU A 99 4.01 11.59 -5.69
C GLU A 99 3.42 10.19 -5.48
N ILE A 100 3.08 9.83 -4.25
CA ILE A 100 2.47 8.53 -3.96
C ILE A 100 1.08 8.47 -4.59
N TYR A 101 0.25 9.49 -4.38
CA TYR A 101 -1.09 9.54 -4.99
C TYR A 101 -1.00 9.61 -6.51
N LYS A 102 -0.07 10.38 -7.06
CA LYS A 102 0.17 10.48 -8.50
C LYS A 102 0.50 9.12 -9.09
N SER A 103 1.43 8.38 -8.49
CA SER A 103 1.78 7.03 -8.96
C SER A 103 0.63 6.01 -8.94
N ASN A 104 -0.39 6.22 -8.09
CA ASN A 104 -1.58 5.36 -8.07
C ASN A 104 -2.60 5.71 -9.17
N LEU A 105 -2.58 6.95 -9.67
CA LEU A 105 -3.60 7.50 -10.57
C LEU A 105 -3.10 7.64 -12.01
N CYS A 106 -1.81 7.90 -12.23
CA CYS A 106 -1.22 8.07 -13.56
C CYS A 106 -1.53 6.94 -14.56
N PRO A 107 -1.59 5.65 -14.17
CA PRO A 107 -1.97 4.59 -15.10
C PRO A 107 -3.35 4.81 -15.76
N LEU A 108 -4.24 5.58 -15.13
CA LEU A 108 -5.56 5.91 -15.69
C LEU A 108 -5.49 6.97 -16.80
N ILE A 109 -4.44 7.79 -16.86
CA ILE A 109 -4.28 8.81 -17.92
C ILE A 109 -4.07 8.10 -19.26
N GLU A 110 -3.13 7.14 -19.30
CA GLU A 110 -2.85 6.31 -20.47
C GLU A 110 -4.11 5.54 -20.89
N ALA A 111 -4.84 4.97 -19.92
CA ALA A 111 -6.09 4.25 -20.18
C ALA A 111 -7.18 5.17 -20.78
N ALA A 112 -7.30 6.41 -20.29
CA ALA A 112 -8.25 7.40 -20.81
C ALA A 112 -7.90 7.80 -22.25
N LYS A 113 -6.62 8.07 -22.52
CA LYS A 113 -6.12 8.36 -23.86
C LYS A 113 -6.45 7.24 -24.84
N ASN A 114 -6.24 5.98 -24.45
CA ASN A 114 -6.56 4.81 -25.28
C ASN A 114 -8.06 4.62 -25.53
N LEU A 115 -8.91 5.18 -24.68
CA LEU A 115 -10.36 5.22 -24.86
C LEU A 115 -10.86 6.47 -25.59
N GLY A 116 -9.97 7.39 -25.98
CA GLY A 116 -10.35 8.67 -26.58
C GLY A 116 -11.04 9.63 -25.61
N ILE A 117 -10.75 9.51 -24.31
CA ILE A 117 -11.37 10.30 -23.24
C ILE A 117 -10.41 11.36 -22.74
N ASP A 118 -10.89 12.60 -22.65
CA ASP A 118 -10.15 13.72 -22.07
C ASP A 118 -9.83 13.45 -20.60
N CYS A 119 -8.55 13.60 -20.24
CA CYS A 119 -8.07 13.40 -18.87
C CYS A 119 -7.24 14.60 -18.40
N TYR A 120 -7.56 15.10 -17.22
CA TYR A 120 -6.90 16.27 -16.61
C TYR A 120 -6.32 15.91 -15.24
N GLU A 121 -5.27 16.63 -14.84
CA GLU A 121 -4.68 16.54 -13.51
C GLU A 121 -5.17 17.69 -12.61
N ASN A 122 -5.75 17.35 -11.45
CA ASN A 122 -6.23 18.26 -10.41
C ASN A 122 -7.22 19.35 -10.88
N ASN A 123 -7.89 19.13 -12.02
CA ASN A 123 -8.91 20.05 -12.53
C ASN A 123 -10.16 19.98 -11.65
N LYS A 124 -10.57 21.13 -11.11
CA LYS A 124 -11.71 21.27 -10.18
C LYS A 124 -12.99 21.76 -10.86
N SER A 125 -13.13 21.54 -12.16
CA SER A 125 -14.34 21.89 -12.89
C SER A 125 -15.58 21.27 -12.23
N SER A 126 -16.64 22.07 -12.10
CA SER A 126 -17.96 21.61 -11.64
C SER A 126 -18.87 21.16 -12.78
N ALA A 127 -18.31 20.94 -13.98
CA ALA A 127 -19.05 20.47 -15.13
C ALA A 127 -19.60 19.06 -14.88
N LYS A 128 -20.84 18.79 -15.30
CA LYS A 128 -21.56 17.55 -14.97
C LYS A 128 -21.08 16.32 -15.74
N ASP A 129 -20.34 16.54 -16.82
CA ASP A 129 -19.63 15.51 -17.59
C ASP A 129 -18.31 15.08 -16.92
N MET A 130 -17.88 15.75 -15.84
CA MET A 130 -16.61 15.47 -15.17
C MET A 130 -16.74 14.40 -14.09
N ILE A 131 -15.91 13.36 -14.19
CA ILE A 131 -15.69 12.34 -13.17
C ILE A 131 -14.39 12.66 -12.41
N HIS A 132 -14.48 12.78 -11.10
CA HIS A 132 -13.34 13.10 -10.25
C HIS A 132 -12.81 11.85 -9.56
N ILE A 133 -11.57 11.48 -9.82
CA ILE A 133 -10.94 10.25 -9.30
C ILE A 133 -9.80 10.61 -8.35
N ALA A 134 -9.78 10.04 -7.15
CA ALA A 134 -8.66 10.22 -6.22
C ALA A 134 -8.31 8.96 -5.44
N ALA A 135 -7.02 8.83 -5.10
CA ALA A 135 -6.56 7.80 -4.17
C ALA A 135 -6.81 8.19 -2.69
N HIS A 136 -7.04 9.47 -2.38
CA HIS A 136 -7.22 9.94 -1.00
C HIS A 136 -8.44 10.84 -0.85
N PHE A 137 -9.35 10.53 0.09
CA PHE A 137 -10.64 11.22 0.30
C PHE A 137 -10.58 12.73 0.35
N LYS A 138 -9.60 13.29 1.07
CA LYS A 138 -9.42 14.75 1.17
C LYS A 138 -9.27 15.44 -0.19
N ALA A 139 -8.91 14.72 -1.25
CA ALA A 139 -8.83 15.27 -2.59
C ALA A 139 -10.21 15.51 -3.24
N LEU A 140 -11.24 14.79 -2.79
CA LEU A 140 -12.61 14.83 -3.31
C LEU A 140 -13.55 15.75 -2.50
N LEU A 141 -13.08 16.26 -1.35
CA LEU A 141 -13.88 17.12 -0.46
C LEU A 141 -14.03 18.59 -0.93
N ASP A 142 -13.38 18.98 -2.02
CA ASP A 142 -13.53 20.34 -2.54
C ASP A 142 -14.96 20.55 -3.03
N LYS A 143 -15.60 21.68 -2.68
CA LYS A 143 -17.01 21.95 -3.04
C LYS A 143 -17.26 21.94 -4.55
N ASN A 144 -16.26 22.30 -5.35
CA ASN A 144 -16.38 22.29 -6.80
C ASN A 144 -16.25 20.87 -7.38
N ILE A 145 -15.75 19.91 -6.60
CA ILE A 145 -15.59 18.51 -6.95
C ILE A 145 -16.74 17.67 -6.40
N SER A 146 -17.07 17.83 -5.11
CA SER A 146 -17.97 16.95 -4.37
C SER A 146 -19.43 16.93 -4.85
N ASN A 147 -19.80 17.83 -5.76
CA ASN A 147 -21.14 17.91 -6.37
C ASN A 147 -21.23 17.15 -7.72
N ASN A 148 -20.13 16.53 -8.13
CA ASN A 148 -20.00 15.71 -9.34
C ASN A 148 -19.74 14.25 -8.96
N PHE A 149 -19.74 13.36 -9.95
CA PHE A 149 -19.48 11.93 -9.72
C PHE A 149 -18.04 11.72 -9.23
N CYS A 150 -17.91 11.29 -7.98
CA CYS A 150 -16.64 11.17 -7.27
C CYS A 150 -16.28 9.70 -7.04
N VAL A 151 -15.07 9.35 -7.46
CA VAL A 151 -14.52 8.00 -7.36
C VAL A 151 -13.31 8.00 -6.44
N HIS A 152 -13.38 7.16 -5.41
CA HIS A 152 -12.23 6.82 -4.60
C HIS A 152 -11.58 5.53 -5.09
N LEU A 153 -10.30 5.59 -5.43
CA LEU A 153 -9.49 4.39 -5.66
C LEU A 153 -8.90 3.93 -4.34
N ASP A 154 -9.46 2.84 -3.81
CA ASP A 154 -8.92 2.20 -2.63
C ASP A 154 -7.63 1.47 -2.97
N HIS A 155 -6.54 2.22 -2.82
CA HIS A 155 -5.17 1.73 -2.87
C HIS A 155 -4.76 1.04 -1.55
N GLY A 156 -5.67 0.94 -0.57
CA GLY A 156 -5.46 0.21 0.67
C GLY A 156 -5.83 -1.27 0.50
N LEU A 157 -4.84 -2.12 0.26
CA LEU A 157 -4.99 -3.58 0.31
C LEU A 157 -5.02 -4.05 1.76
N LYS A 158 -6.02 -3.58 2.49
CA LYS A 158 -6.23 -3.93 3.86
C LYS A 158 -7.19 -5.11 3.86
N GLY A 159 -6.65 -6.32 3.95
CA GLY A 159 -7.46 -7.51 4.26
C GLY A 159 -8.31 -7.27 5.50
N ASP A 160 -9.38 -8.04 5.65
CA ASP A 160 -10.34 -7.97 6.76
C ASP A 160 -9.69 -7.94 8.16
N GLY A 161 -8.57 -8.63 8.36
CA GLY A 161 -7.81 -8.51 9.62
C GLY A 161 -6.99 -7.21 9.76
N THR A 162 -6.47 -6.65 8.68
CA THR A 162 -5.27 -5.79 8.71
C THR A 162 -5.47 -4.36 9.19
N ALA A 163 -6.73 -3.91 9.30
CA ALA A 163 -7.04 -2.57 9.76
C ALA A 163 -8.26 -2.54 10.67
N ASN A 164 -8.20 -1.72 11.73
CA ASN A 164 -9.33 -1.50 12.62
C ASN A 164 -10.48 -0.79 11.86
N VAL A 165 -11.49 -1.57 11.47
CA VAL A 165 -12.65 -1.10 10.69
C VAL A 165 -13.44 -0.06 11.49
N GLU A 166 -13.60 -0.24 12.81
CA GLU A 166 -14.30 0.71 13.67
C GLU A 166 -13.61 2.08 13.69
N MET A 167 -12.28 2.11 13.77
CA MET A 167 -11.52 3.36 13.67
C MET A 167 -11.70 4.00 12.29
N SER A 168 -11.72 3.20 11.23
CA SER A 168 -11.96 3.69 9.86
C SER A 168 -13.36 4.31 9.75
N ILE A 169 -14.39 3.68 10.33
CA ILE A 169 -15.76 4.22 10.38
C ILE A 169 -15.80 5.54 11.13
N LYS A 170 -15.13 5.63 12.29
CA LYS A 170 -15.04 6.86 13.09
C LYS A 170 -14.39 8.00 12.31
N ASP A 171 -13.27 7.74 11.63
CA ASP A 171 -12.58 8.75 10.82
C ASP A 171 -13.44 9.22 9.63
N TYR A 172 -14.13 8.31 8.95
CA TYR A 172 -15.03 8.67 7.85
C TYR A 172 -16.20 9.55 8.30
N LYS A 173 -16.83 9.22 9.44
CA LYS A 173 -17.91 10.04 10.01
C LYS A 173 -17.38 11.42 10.41
N LYS A 174 -16.23 11.48 11.07
CA LYS A 174 -15.62 12.73 11.53
C LYS A 174 -15.30 13.70 10.37
N ASN A 175 -14.83 13.19 9.24
CA ASN A 175 -14.41 14.01 8.10
C ASN A 175 -15.46 14.10 6.99
N ASN A 176 -16.67 13.56 7.20
CA ASN A 176 -17.77 13.56 6.24
C ASN A 176 -17.42 12.96 4.87
N PHE A 177 -16.69 11.84 4.86
CA PHE A 177 -16.30 11.16 3.62
C PHE A 177 -17.45 10.35 2.98
N PHE A 178 -18.45 9.92 3.75
CA PHE A 178 -19.56 9.08 3.25
C PHE A 178 -20.43 9.71 2.14
N PRO A 179 -20.83 11.00 2.22
CA PRO A 179 -21.68 11.60 1.19
C PRO A 179 -20.89 12.11 -0.04
N SER A 180 -19.57 12.21 0.03
CA SER A 180 -18.74 12.86 -1.01
C SER A 180 -18.12 11.88 -2.00
N VAL A 181 -18.42 10.58 -1.90
CA VAL A 181 -17.92 9.55 -2.80
C VAL A 181 -19.07 8.68 -3.28
N ASP A 182 -19.25 8.63 -4.59
CA ASP A 182 -20.29 7.85 -5.26
C ASP A 182 -19.83 6.41 -5.49
N LEU A 183 -18.54 6.22 -5.76
CA LEU A 183 -17.96 4.92 -6.10
C LEU A 183 -16.60 4.70 -5.43
N HIS A 184 -16.43 3.54 -4.81
CA HIS A 184 -15.18 3.02 -4.31
C HIS A 184 -14.71 1.88 -5.20
N ILE A 185 -13.59 2.07 -5.89
CA ILE A 185 -12.92 0.99 -6.61
C ILE A 185 -11.95 0.30 -5.67
N THR A 186 -12.07 -1.01 -5.54
CA THR A 186 -11.16 -1.84 -4.74
C THR A 186 -10.29 -2.72 -5.62
N ALA A 187 -9.08 -2.99 -5.14
CA ALA A 187 -8.09 -3.76 -5.88
C ALA A 187 -8.46 -5.23 -6.08
N GLY A 188 -9.24 -5.83 -5.18
CA GLY A 188 -9.59 -7.25 -5.18
C GLY A 188 -10.54 -7.60 -4.03
N LYS A 189 -10.97 -8.87 -3.98
CA LYS A 189 -11.97 -9.39 -3.02
C LYS A 189 -11.69 -9.05 -1.55
N MET A 190 -10.42 -9.12 -1.11
CA MET A 190 -10.05 -8.80 0.27
C MET A 190 -10.32 -7.34 0.62
N GLY A 191 -9.92 -6.41 -0.27
CA GLY A 191 -10.19 -4.99 -0.11
C GLY A 191 -11.69 -4.69 -0.22
N GLN A 192 -12.37 -5.35 -1.16
CA GLN A 192 -13.82 -5.25 -1.36
C GLN A 192 -14.60 -5.57 -0.09
N LYS A 193 -14.36 -6.73 0.53
CA LYS A 193 -15.04 -7.16 1.76
C LYS A 193 -14.89 -6.11 2.87
N ARG A 194 -13.66 -5.62 3.10
CA ARG A 194 -13.39 -4.59 4.11
C ARG A 194 -14.13 -3.29 3.79
N THR A 195 -14.08 -2.82 2.55
CA THR A 195 -14.69 -1.56 2.16
C THR A 195 -16.21 -1.64 2.24
N GLN A 196 -16.81 -2.78 1.92
CA GLN A 196 -18.24 -3.02 2.16
C GLN A 196 -18.61 -2.96 3.66
N MET A 197 -17.80 -3.54 4.54
CA MET A 197 -18.02 -3.43 6.00
C MET A 197 -17.95 -1.98 6.49
N LEU A 198 -17.02 -1.19 5.93
CA LEU A 198 -16.88 0.23 6.23
C LEU A 198 -18.07 1.06 5.74
N LEU A 199 -18.59 0.74 4.55
CA LEU A 199 -19.72 1.43 3.93
C LEU A 199 -21.08 1.06 4.52
N GLY A 200 -21.20 -0.12 5.13
CA GLY A 200 -22.43 -0.57 5.80
C GLY A 200 -23.62 -0.57 4.84
N PRO A 201 -24.69 0.21 5.09
CA PRO A 201 -25.84 0.32 4.19
C PRO A 201 -25.48 0.77 2.76
N ASN A 202 -24.36 1.48 2.58
CA ASN A 202 -23.89 1.95 1.27
C ASN A 202 -22.89 0.98 0.60
N LYS A 203 -22.84 -0.29 1.01
CA LYS A 203 -21.87 -1.29 0.51
C LYS A 203 -21.87 -1.46 -1.02
N ASP A 204 -22.99 -1.16 -1.69
CA ASP A 204 -23.13 -1.29 -3.14
C ASP A 204 -22.34 -0.21 -3.90
N ARG A 205 -21.84 0.82 -3.19
CA ARG A 205 -20.88 1.79 -3.74
C ARG A 205 -19.46 1.24 -3.83
N ALA A 206 -19.17 0.03 -3.36
CA ALA A 206 -17.86 -0.59 -3.54
C ALA A 206 -17.90 -1.60 -4.67
N ILE A 207 -16.94 -1.54 -5.58
CA ILE A 207 -16.79 -2.48 -6.69
C ILE A 207 -15.32 -2.90 -6.81
N GLU A 208 -15.10 -4.20 -7.02
CA GLU A 208 -13.80 -4.74 -7.39
C GLU A 208 -13.45 -4.28 -8.81
N GLY A 209 -12.45 -3.41 -8.97
CA GLY A 209 -12.04 -2.87 -10.27
C GLY A 209 -10.60 -3.19 -10.67
N GLY A 210 -9.84 -3.79 -9.78
CA GLY A 210 -8.40 -3.97 -9.95
C GLY A 210 -7.61 -2.79 -9.39
N TYR A 211 -6.28 -2.93 -9.40
CA TYR A 211 -5.38 -1.90 -8.93
C TYR A 211 -4.67 -1.28 -10.15
N PRO A 212 -4.94 -0.01 -10.52
CA PRO A 212 -4.44 0.56 -11.78
C PRO A 212 -2.93 0.48 -11.98
N LYS A 213 -2.16 0.52 -10.89
CA LYS A 213 -0.70 0.44 -10.88
C LYS A 213 -0.16 -0.99 -10.99
N ALA A 214 -1.01 -2.02 -10.91
CA ALA A 214 -0.56 -3.41 -10.81
C ALA A 214 0.28 -3.83 -12.02
N ASP A 215 -0.12 -3.45 -13.24
CA ASP A 215 0.59 -3.86 -14.46
C ASP A 215 1.99 -3.24 -14.51
N GLU A 216 2.13 -1.97 -14.11
CA GLU A 216 3.44 -1.30 -14.03
C GLU A 216 4.36 -2.03 -13.04
N ILE A 217 3.85 -2.40 -11.86
CA ILE A 217 4.63 -3.16 -10.87
C ILE A 217 5.08 -4.50 -11.45
N ILE A 218 4.18 -5.25 -12.06
CA ILE A 218 4.47 -6.58 -12.63
C ILE A 218 5.49 -6.46 -13.76
N ASN A 219 5.26 -5.54 -14.72
CA ASN A 219 6.15 -5.34 -15.87
C ASN A 219 7.52 -4.80 -15.44
N SER A 220 7.57 -4.08 -14.32
CA SER A 220 8.82 -3.53 -13.78
C SER A 220 9.69 -4.55 -13.03
N ASP A 221 9.17 -5.73 -12.65
CA ASP A 221 9.89 -6.77 -11.93
C ASP A 221 10.84 -7.54 -12.87
N ASN A 222 11.89 -6.87 -13.31
CA ASN A 222 12.91 -7.42 -14.19
C ASN A 222 14.32 -6.98 -13.77
N GLN A 223 15.34 -7.70 -14.27
CA GLN A 223 16.74 -7.48 -13.89
C GLN A 223 17.26 -6.09 -14.27
N LYS A 224 16.82 -5.54 -15.41
CA LYS A 224 17.23 -4.21 -15.88
C LYS A 224 16.80 -3.14 -14.89
N ASN A 225 15.53 -3.12 -14.51
CA ASN A 225 14.99 -2.16 -13.55
C ASN A 225 15.58 -2.34 -12.15
N ARG A 226 15.83 -3.60 -11.75
CA ARG A 226 16.54 -3.90 -10.49
C ARG A 226 17.90 -3.22 -10.45
N ILE A 227 18.71 -3.35 -11.51
CA ILE A 227 20.05 -2.73 -11.57
C ILE A 227 19.94 -1.21 -11.48
N LEU A 228 19.00 -0.60 -12.24
CA LEU A 228 18.78 0.85 -12.21
C LEU A 228 18.43 1.34 -10.80
N LEU A 229 17.45 0.70 -10.14
CA LEU A 229 17.05 1.04 -8.79
C LEU A 229 18.19 0.84 -7.79
N CYS A 230 18.91 -0.29 -7.86
CA CYS A 230 20.03 -0.52 -6.96
C CYS A 230 21.10 0.57 -7.11
N ASN A 231 21.47 0.92 -8.34
CA ASN A 231 22.45 1.97 -8.59
C ASN A 231 22.00 3.34 -8.07
N GLU A 232 20.72 3.70 -8.28
CA GLU A 232 20.14 4.96 -7.79
C GLU A 232 20.24 5.10 -6.26
N TYR A 233 20.05 3.99 -5.53
CA TYR A 233 20.11 3.98 -4.06
C TYR A 233 21.46 3.55 -3.48
N GLY A 234 22.49 3.35 -4.32
CA GLY A 234 23.82 2.88 -3.87
C GLY A 234 23.79 1.49 -3.25
N LEU A 235 22.93 0.61 -3.76
CA LEU A 235 22.76 -0.78 -3.35
C LEU A 235 23.49 -1.72 -4.30
N ASP A 236 23.87 -2.90 -3.83
CA ASP A 236 24.48 -3.93 -4.68
C ASP A 236 23.39 -4.69 -5.46
N PRO A 237 23.33 -4.64 -6.79
CA PRO A 237 22.32 -5.36 -7.57
C PRO A 237 22.40 -6.89 -7.44
N ASN A 238 23.54 -7.44 -7.02
CA ASN A 238 23.75 -8.88 -6.86
C ASN A 238 23.30 -9.41 -5.49
N LEU A 239 23.08 -8.54 -4.50
CA LEU A 239 22.64 -8.96 -3.17
C LEU A 239 21.11 -8.91 -3.02
N PRO A 240 20.48 -9.88 -2.34
CA PRO A 240 19.05 -9.83 -2.05
C PRO A 240 18.64 -8.53 -1.34
N ILE A 241 17.45 -8.02 -1.64
CA ILE A 241 16.90 -6.81 -1.01
C ILE A 241 15.86 -7.23 0.03
N ILE A 242 16.08 -6.80 1.27
CA ILE A 242 15.15 -7.00 2.39
C ILE A 242 14.52 -5.66 2.71
N THR A 243 13.22 -5.53 2.44
CA THR A 243 12.44 -4.35 2.80
C THR A 243 11.71 -4.55 4.12
N TYR A 244 11.89 -3.65 5.08
CA TYR A 244 11.16 -3.63 6.34
C TYR A 244 10.33 -2.35 6.47
N ALA A 245 9.01 -2.46 6.38
CA ALA A 245 8.07 -1.35 6.50
C ALA A 245 7.08 -1.57 7.66
N SER A 246 7.50 -1.22 8.87
CA SER A 246 6.62 -1.31 10.05
C SER A 246 5.50 -0.26 10.00
N ALA A 247 4.33 -0.59 10.53
CA ALA A 247 3.26 0.39 10.73
C ALA A 247 3.52 1.34 11.92
N GLY A 248 4.50 1.01 12.78
CA GLY A 248 4.85 1.74 14.01
C GLY A 248 4.32 1.06 15.27
N GLU A 249 5.08 1.15 16.38
CA GLU A 249 4.83 0.48 17.66
C GLU A 249 3.45 0.83 18.29
N VAL A 250 2.89 1.99 17.93
CA VAL A 250 1.63 2.55 18.47
C VAL A 250 0.50 2.64 17.44
N SER A 251 0.62 1.97 16.29
CA SER A 251 -0.41 2.04 15.26
C SER A 251 -1.65 1.22 15.63
N HIS A 252 -2.61 1.84 16.32
CA HIS A 252 -3.92 1.25 16.64
C HIS A 252 -4.69 0.79 15.39
N GLU A 253 -4.45 1.46 14.25
CA GLU A 253 -5.04 1.08 12.97
C GLU A 253 -4.43 -0.17 12.34
N LYS A 254 -3.21 -0.57 12.75
CA LYS A 254 -2.46 -1.68 12.12
C LYS A 254 -1.68 -2.44 13.20
N PRO A 255 -2.38 -3.20 14.06
CA PRO A 255 -1.73 -3.97 15.12
C PRO A 255 -0.64 -4.87 14.54
N GLY A 256 0.50 -4.95 15.23
CA GLY A 256 1.62 -5.83 14.84
C GLY A 256 2.78 -5.20 14.06
N GLY A 257 2.76 -3.89 13.78
CA GLY A 257 3.92 -3.20 13.20
C GLY A 257 5.00 -2.83 14.23
N SER A 258 5.67 -3.78 14.88
CA SER A 258 6.61 -3.44 15.97
C SER A 258 7.94 -2.85 15.48
N LEU A 259 8.04 -1.53 15.43
CA LEU A 259 9.33 -0.83 15.32
C LEU A 259 10.07 -0.86 16.68
N SER A 260 10.40 -2.04 17.17
CA SER A 260 11.10 -2.17 18.45
C SER A 260 12.58 -1.81 18.30
N LYS A 261 13.20 -1.32 19.37
CA LYS A 261 14.66 -1.09 19.41
C LYS A 261 15.44 -2.38 19.12
N LYS A 262 14.93 -3.53 19.60
CA LYS A 262 15.51 -4.85 19.33
C LYS A 262 15.49 -5.16 17.83
N THR A 263 14.35 -5.04 17.18
CA THR A 263 14.18 -5.27 15.73
C THR A 263 15.14 -4.41 14.91
N ILE A 264 15.24 -3.11 15.23
CA ILE A 264 16.15 -2.21 14.52
C ILE A 264 17.62 -2.58 14.74
N ASN A 265 18.01 -2.96 15.96
CA ASN A 265 19.37 -3.39 16.23
C ASN A 265 19.74 -4.65 15.45
N GLU A 266 18.82 -5.62 15.34
CA GLU A 266 19.05 -6.83 14.54
C GLU A 266 19.12 -6.52 13.04
N LEU A 267 18.24 -5.68 12.50
CA LEU A 267 18.33 -5.21 11.11
C LEU A 267 19.66 -4.49 10.80
N ARG A 268 20.19 -3.72 11.75
CA ARG A 268 21.51 -3.08 11.64
C ARG A 268 22.68 -4.06 11.69
N LYS A 269 22.56 -5.15 12.45
CA LYS A 269 23.59 -6.20 12.44
C LYS A 269 23.59 -6.91 11.09
N LEU A 270 22.41 -7.28 10.59
CA LEU A 270 22.24 -7.91 9.28
C LEU A 270 22.81 -7.05 8.14
N SER A 271 22.58 -5.74 8.16
CA SER A 271 23.11 -4.84 7.13
C SER A 271 24.65 -4.78 7.11
N LYS A 272 25.32 -5.11 8.22
CA LYS A 272 26.78 -5.13 8.31
C LYS A 272 27.40 -6.46 7.87
N ASN A 273 26.59 -7.50 7.70
CA ASN A 273 27.09 -8.83 7.31
C ASN A 273 27.50 -8.90 5.82
N GLY A 274 27.22 -7.86 5.02
CA GLY A 274 27.62 -7.79 3.60
C GLY A 274 26.89 -8.77 2.67
N LYS A 275 25.86 -9.47 3.16
CA LYS A 275 25.12 -10.48 2.39
C LYS A 275 23.80 -9.99 1.79
N TYR A 276 23.31 -8.83 2.24
CA TYR A 276 21.98 -8.34 1.89
C TYR A 276 21.94 -6.81 1.81
N ASN A 277 21.10 -6.29 0.93
CA ASN A 277 20.64 -4.91 1.00
C ASN A 277 19.48 -4.81 2.00
N ILE A 278 19.57 -3.93 3.00
CA ILE A 278 18.50 -3.73 4.00
C ILE A 278 17.88 -2.34 3.82
N ILE A 279 16.60 -2.29 3.44
CA ILE A 279 15.83 -1.05 3.28
C ILE A 279 14.79 -0.96 4.39
N VAL A 280 14.85 0.09 5.22
CA VAL A 280 13.88 0.31 6.29
C VAL A 280 13.01 1.53 5.98
N LYS A 281 11.72 1.29 5.70
CA LYS A 281 10.73 2.36 5.52
C LYS A 281 10.11 2.76 6.85
N LEU A 282 10.37 3.99 7.29
CA LEU A 282 9.82 4.54 8.53
C LEU A 282 8.66 5.49 8.24
N LYS A 283 7.49 5.22 8.82
CA LYS A 283 6.29 6.09 8.68
C LYS A 283 6.52 7.50 9.26
N TYR A 284 7.34 7.62 10.31
CA TYR A 284 7.63 8.90 10.97
C TYR A 284 9.14 9.07 11.18
N LYS A 285 9.84 9.62 10.18
CA LYS A 285 11.30 9.87 10.20
C LYS A 285 11.77 10.58 11.48
N ASN A 286 11.00 11.58 11.94
CA ASN A 286 11.34 12.43 13.09
C ASN A 286 11.13 11.76 14.45
N TYR A 287 10.21 10.80 14.58
CA TYR A 287 9.97 10.11 15.86
C TYR A 287 11.19 9.26 16.24
N PHE A 288 11.78 8.56 15.27
CA PHE A 288 12.97 7.73 15.48
C PHE A 288 14.22 8.58 15.79
N ILE A 289 14.42 9.68 15.08
CA ILE A 289 15.53 10.62 15.34
C ILE A 289 15.39 11.22 16.74
N ARG A 290 14.20 11.72 17.13
CA ARG A 290 13.96 12.29 18.47
C ARG A 290 14.15 11.27 19.59
N ARG A 291 13.68 10.03 19.43
CA ARG A 291 13.84 8.96 20.45
C ARG A 291 15.28 8.46 20.56
N SER A 292 16.03 8.44 19.45
CA SER A 292 17.46 8.15 19.46
C SER A 292 18.25 9.25 20.17
N LEU A 293 17.95 10.52 19.86
CA LEU A 293 18.57 11.69 20.50
C LEU A 293 18.23 11.83 21.99
N SER A 294 16.99 11.53 22.40
CA SER A 294 16.60 11.55 23.82
C SER A 294 17.32 10.48 24.63
N SER A 295 17.51 9.28 24.04
CA SER A 295 18.29 8.20 24.67
C SER A 295 19.78 8.54 24.78
N LEU A 296 20.32 9.31 23.85
CA LEU A 296 21.70 9.82 23.89
C LEU A 296 21.85 10.89 24.98
N LYS A 297 20.92 11.86 25.06
CA LYS A 297 20.89 12.87 26.13
C LYS A 297 20.76 12.26 27.53
N ALA A 298 19.95 11.21 27.68
CA ALA A 298 19.82 10.49 28.95
C ALA A 298 21.10 9.74 29.35
N ARG A 299 21.83 9.17 28.38
CA ARG A 299 23.15 8.55 28.62
C ARG A 299 24.23 9.57 28.98
N ILE A 300 24.21 10.74 28.35
CA ILE A 300 25.14 11.84 28.66
C ILE A 300 24.86 12.38 30.08
N LYS A 301 23.58 12.61 30.44
CA LYS A 301 23.20 12.99 31.82
C LYS A 301 23.56 11.94 32.87
N LYS A 302 23.45 10.64 32.56
CA LYS A 302 23.90 9.59 33.48
C LYS A 302 25.42 9.58 33.66
N LYS A 303 26.21 9.88 32.61
CA LYS A 303 27.68 9.97 32.73
C LYS A 303 28.15 11.23 33.46
N SER A 304 27.38 12.33 33.45
CA SER A 304 27.71 13.56 34.17
C SER A 304 27.37 13.52 35.67
N PHE A 305 26.67 12.48 36.13
CA PHE A 305 26.35 12.26 37.55
C PHE A 305 27.31 11.27 38.25
N PHE A 306 28.29 10.72 37.52
CA PHE A 306 29.33 9.82 38.03
C PHE A 306 30.74 10.42 37.84
N LYS A 307 30.87 11.74 37.95
CA LYS A 307 32.15 12.43 38.06
C LYS A 307 32.14 13.28 39.32
#